data_AF-A0A8J8JPJ0-F1
#
_entry.id   AF-A0A8J8JPJ0-F1
#
_cell.length_a   1.000
_cell.length_b   1.000
_cell.length_c   1.000
_cell.angle_alpha   90.00
_cell.angle_beta   90.00
_cell.angle_gamma   90.00
#
_symmetry.space_group_name_H-M   'P 1'
#
loop_
_entity.id
_entity.type
_entity.pdbx_description
1 polymer ?
#
loop_
_entity_poly.entity_id
_entity_poly.type
_entity_poly.pdbx_seq_one_letter_code
_entity_poly.pdbx_strand_id
1 'polypeptide(L)'
;MSDTKQSERSVPIEDVGPQRETLLETLVLLEGEAHTPRLREADIPDGTALYHLGKLEEWGAIMRVGEERVGGGDKATVWAITDDGRDALEELRDRDETPPTVYELQRELEEKETRINELEETLDRVRAEFNKFAHVVEQHEKELGVIDRSELEELDGSE
;
A
#
# COMPACT_ATOMS: atom_id res chain seq x y z
N MET A 1 -0.44 -45.02 -20.77
CA MET A 1 -0.38 -43.56 -20.97
C MET A 1 -1.59 -43.03 -20.25
N SER A 2 -1.37 -42.47 -19.06
CA SER A 2 -2.46 -41.99 -18.22
C SER A 2 -2.84 -40.61 -18.73
N ASP A 3 -4.02 -40.51 -19.33
CA ASP A 3 -4.70 -39.23 -19.55
C ASP A 3 -4.99 -38.65 -18.17
N THR A 4 -4.10 -37.76 -17.75
CA THR A 4 -4.28 -36.93 -16.57
C THR A 4 -5.53 -36.09 -16.81
N LYS A 5 -6.60 -36.44 -16.11
CA LYS A 5 -7.76 -35.56 -15.90
C LYS A 5 -7.25 -34.31 -15.17
N GLN A 6 -6.68 -33.36 -15.90
CA GLN A 6 -6.65 -31.98 -15.47
C GLN A 6 -8.12 -31.56 -15.43
N SER A 7 -8.71 -31.75 -14.25
CA SER A 7 -10.04 -31.29 -13.91
C SER A 7 -10.18 -29.86 -14.37
N GLU A 8 -11.27 -29.58 -15.08
CA GLU A 8 -11.83 -28.28 -15.40
C GLU A 8 -12.07 -27.47 -14.10
N ARG A 9 -11.01 -27.07 -13.40
CA ARG A 9 -11.10 -26.15 -12.28
C ARG A 9 -10.95 -24.76 -12.86
N SER A 10 -12.02 -24.26 -13.46
CA SER A 10 -12.15 -22.85 -13.77
C SER A 10 -12.32 -22.07 -12.48
N VAL A 11 -11.64 -20.94 -12.36
CA VAL A 11 -11.87 -19.99 -11.26
C VAL A 11 -13.34 -19.52 -11.34
N PRO A 12 -14.13 -19.61 -10.26
CA PRO A 12 -15.52 -19.16 -10.27
C PRO A 12 -15.56 -17.63 -10.22
N ILE A 13 -15.60 -16.98 -11.39
CA ILE A 13 -15.47 -15.52 -11.55
C ILE A 13 -16.50 -14.76 -10.73
N GLU A 14 -17.75 -15.21 -10.73
CA GLU A 14 -18.84 -14.67 -9.90
C GLU A 14 -18.57 -14.70 -8.39
N ASP A 15 -17.70 -15.59 -7.93
CA ASP A 15 -17.31 -15.69 -6.51
C ASP A 15 -16.00 -14.92 -6.22
N VAL A 16 -15.30 -14.40 -7.23
CA VAL A 16 -14.14 -13.53 -7.02
C VAL A 16 -14.63 -12.15 -6.59
N GLY A 17 -14.89 -12.00 -5.29
CA GLY A 17 -15.23 -10.71 -4.69
C GLY A 17 -14.03 -9.75 -4.61
N PRO A 18 -14.26 -8.48 -4.23
CA PRO A 18 -13.27 -7.40 -4.31
C PRO A 18 -11.94 -7.72 -3.62
N GLN A 19 -11.97 -8.31 -2.42
CA GLN A 19 -10.73 -8.63 -1.69
C GLN A 19 -9.88 -9.71 -2.39
N ARG A 20 -10.52 -10.63 -3.11
CA ARG A 20 -9.82 -11.69 -3.85
C ARG A 20 -9.23 -11.14 -5.14
N GLU A 21 -9.96 -10.27 -5.81
CA GLU A 21 -9.48 -9.51 -6.96
C GLU A 21 -8.25 -8.66 -6.57
N THR A 22 -8.34 -7.87 -5.50
CA THR A 22 -7.21 -7.07 -4.99
C THR A 22 -5.96 -7.94 -4.72
N LEU A 23 -6.11 -9.16 -4.22
CA LEU A 23 -4.99 -10.09 -4.03
C LEU A 23 -4.36 -10.53 -5.36
N LEU A 24 -5.19 -10.87 -6.36
CA LEU A 24 -4.72 -11.25 -7.69
C LEU A 24 -3.98 -10.09 -8.36
N GLU A 25 -4.54 -8.87 -8.29
CA GLU A 25 -3.89 -7.67 -8.80
C GLU A 25 -2.56 -7.38 -8.10
N THR A 26 -2.52 -7.51 -6.77
CA THR A 26 -1.31 -7.31 -5.98
C THR A 26 -0.23 -8.31 -6.38
N LEU A 27 -0.59 -9.58 -6.63
CA LEU A 27 0.36 -10.58 -7.12
C LEU A 27 0.89 -10.22 -8.51
N VAL A 28 0.03 -9.80 -9.44
CA VAL A 28 0.47 -9.34 -10.77
C VAL A 28 1.41 -8.14 -10.67
N LEU A 29 1.11 -7.18 -9.79
CA LEU A 29 1.95 -6.00 -9.56
C LEU A 29 3.32 -6.37 -8.97
N LEU A 30 3.39 -7.41 -8.14
CA LEU A 30 4.60 -7.93 -7.51
C LEU A 30 5.29 -9.02 -8.36
N GLU A 31 5.23 -8.89 -9.69
CA GLU A 31 5.90 -9.80 -10.64
C GLU A 31 5.43 -11.27 -10.57
N GLY A 32 4.27 -11.53 -9.98
CA GLY A 32 3.60 -12.82 -9.95
C GLY A 32 3.83 -13.64 -8.68
N GLU A 33 4.73 -13.24 -7.78
CA GLU A 33 5.00 -13.96 -6.53
C GLU A 33 5.15 -13.01 -5.33
N ALA A 34 4.56 -13.37 -4.19
CA ALA A 34 4.71 -12.58 -2.96
C ALA A 34 4.46 -13.41 -1.69
N HIS A 35 5.12 -13.03 -0.60
CA HIS A 35 4.91 -13.62 0.71
C HIS A 35 3.70 -13.02 1.44
N THR A 36 3.03 -13.81 2.31
CA THR A 36 1.78 -13.41 2.98
C THR A 36 1.83 -12.01 3.64
N PRO A 37 2.88 -11.62 4.41
CA PRO A 37 2.94 -10.27 4.97
C PRO A 37 2.91 -9.15 3.93
N ARG A 38 3.54 -9.34 2.75
CA ARG A 38 3.55 -8.34 1.69
C ARG A 38 2.16 -8.19 1.08
N LEU A 39 1.46 -9.31 0.90
CA LEU A 39 0.08 -9.33 0.43
C LEU A 39 -0.91 -8.71 1.43
N ARG A 40 -0.58 -8.67 2.73
CA ARG A 40 -1.38 -7.96 3.74
C ARG A 40 -1.22 -6.46 3.71
N GLU A 41 -0.19 -5.94 3.05
CA GLU A 41 -0.06 -4.49 2.82
C GLU A 41 -1.03 -4.00 1.74
N ALA A 42 -1.67 -4.91 1.00
CA ALA A 42 -2.82 -4.57 0.15
C ALA A 42 -4.02 -4.17 1.02
N ASP A 43 -4.96 -3.41 0.46
CA ASP A 43 -6.14 -2.86 1.15
C ASP A 43 -7.18 -3.93 1.51
N ILE A 44 -6.79 -4.89 2.33
CA ILE A 44 -7.56 -6.06 2.75
C ILE A 44 -7.67 -6.02 4.28
N PRO A 45 -8.88 -6.13 4.84
CA PRO A 45 -9.07 -6.12 6.28
C PRO A 45 -8.17 -7.13 7.01
N ASP A 46 -7.57 -6.66 8.10
CA ASP A 46 -6.71 -7.48 8.95
C ASP A 46 -7.44 -8.76 9.41
N GLY A 47 -6.77 -9.91 9.24
CA GLY A 47 -7.26 -11.21 9.67
C GLY A 47 -8.08 -11.99 8.63
N THR A 48 -8.48 -11.40 7.50
CA THR A 48 -9.22 -12.13 6.45
C THR A 48 -8.34 -12.58 5.28
N ALA A 49 -7.14 -12.01 5.12
CA ALA A 49 -6.24 -12.32 3.99
C ALA A 49 -5.98 -13.83 3.81
N LEU A 50 -5.75 -14.58 4.89
CA LEU A 50 -5.53 -16.03 4.82
C LEU A 50 -6.75 -16.80 4.32
N TYR A 51 -7.96 -16.35 4.67
CA TYR A 51 -9.20 -16.96 4.18
C TYR A 51 -9.35 -16.76 2.66
N HIS A 52 -9.06 -15.55 2.18
CA HIS A 52 -9.11 -15.25 0.74
C HIS A 52 -8.04 -15.97 -0.05
N LEU A 53 -6.79 -16.00 0.44
CA LEU A 53 -5.70 -16.77 -0.16
C LEU A 53 -6.03 -18.27 -0.23
N GLY A 54 -6.60 -18.84 0.84
CA GLY A 54 -7.03 -20.24 0.84
C GLY A 54 -8.12 -20.54 -0.19
N LYS A 55 -9.05 -19.60 -0.44
CA LYS A 55 -10.07 -19.74 -1.48
C LYS A 55 -9.49 -19.66 -2.89
N LEU A 56 -8.58 -18.70 -3.13
CA LEU A 56 -7.90 -18.57 -4.42
C LEU A 56 -7.03 -19.80 -4.71
N GLU A 57 -6.39 -20.39 -3.71
CA GLU A 57 -5.63 -21.64 -3.84
C GLU A 57 -6.56 -22.83 -4.13
N GLU A 58 -7.70 -22.92 -3.44
CA GLU A 58 -8.72 -23.96 -3.68
C GLU A 58 -9.22 -23.95 -5.13
N TRP A 59 -9.40 -22.74 -5.70
CA TRP A 59 -9.82 -22.53 -7.08
C TRP A 59 -8.70 -22.68 -8.10
N GLY A 60 -7.44 -22.78 -7.66
CA GLY A 60 -6.29 -22.87 -8.54
C GLY A 60 -5.85 -21.53 -9.15
N ALA A 61 -6.40 -20.40 -8.72
CA ALA A 61 -6.02 -19.06 -9.17
C ALA A 61 -4.62 -18.64 -8.65
N ILE A 62 -4.22 -19.19 -7.50
CA ILE A 62 -2.88 -19.04 -6.94
C ILE A 62 -2.38 -20.39 -6.45
N MET A 63 -1.08 -20.49 -6.20
CA MET A 63 -0.47 -21.67 -5.60
C MET A 63 0.62 -21.30 -4.60
N ARG A 64 0.82 -22.18 -3.62
CA ARG A 64 1.93 -22.08 -2.67
C ARG A 64 3.23 -22.55 -3.31
N VAL A 65 4.20 -21.66 -3.48
CA VAL A 65 5.51 -21.97 -4.08
C VAL A 65 6.63 -22.17 -3.06
N GLY A 66 6.46 -21.71 -1.83
CA GLY A 66 7.47 -21.91 -0.80
C GLY A 66 7.21 -21.24 0.53
N GLU A 67 8.29 -21.11 1.30
CA GLU A 67 8.35 -20.37 2.55
C GLU A 67 9.59 -19.46 2.54
N GLU A 68 9.43 -18.21 2.94
CA GLU A 68 10.50 -17.23 3.08
C GLU A 68 10.58 -16.74 4.53
N ARG A 69 11.79 -16.45 5.01
CA ARG A 69 11.96 -15.83 6.33
C ARG A 69 11.73 -14.32 6.22
N VAL A 70 10.81 -13.83 7.02
CA VAL A 70 10.40 -12.41 7.06
C VAL A 70 10.57 -11.88 8.47
N GLY A 71 11.26 -10.74 8.62
CA GLY A 71 11.51 -10.14 9.94
C GLY A 71 12.25 -11.09 10.90
N GLY A 72 11.97 -10.94 12.20
CA GLY A 72 12.67 -11.55 13.35
C GLY A 72 12.71 -13.08 13.47
N GLY A 73 12.61 -13.83 12.37
CA GLY A 73 12.84 -15.27 12.30
C GLY A 73 11.62 -16.09 11.87
N ASP A 74 10.45 -15.47 11.76
CA ASP A 74 9.22 -16.15 11.37
C ASP A 74 9.21 -16.47 9.88
N LYS A 75 8.67 -17.64 9.54
CA LYS A 75 8.48 -18.06 8.15
C LYS A 75 7.12 -17.59 7.65
N ALA A 76 7.10 -16.95 6.49
CA ALA A 76 5.89 -16.65 5.74
C ALA A 76 5.77 -17.55 4.53
N THR A 77 4.54 -17.92 4.20
CA THR A 77 4.19 -18.57 2.94
C THR A 77 4.43 -17.64 1.77
N VAL A 78 5.05 -18.15 0.70
CA VAL A 78 5.14 -17.50 -0.61
C VAL A 78 4.06 -18.05 -1.53
N TRP A 79 3.32 -17.15 -2.17
CA TRP A 79 2.24 -17.44 -3.09
C TRP A 79 2.63 -16.97 -4.49
N ALA A 80 2.24 -17.72 -5.51
CA ALA A 80 2.39 -17.35 -6.91
C ALA A 80 1.02 -17.34 -7.60
N ILE A 81 0.79 -16.39 -8.49
CA ILE A 81 -0.38 -16.40 -9.38
C ILE A 81 -0.20 -17.46 -10.48
N THR A 82 -1.24 -18.23 -10.75
CA THR A 82 -1.26 -19.20 -11.85
C THR A 82 -1.74 -18.55 -13.14
N ASP A 83 -1.67 -19.27 -14.27
CA ASP A 83 -2.26 -18.79 -15.52
C ASP A 83 -3.79 -18.67 -15.40
N ASP A 84 -4.46 -19.65 -14.78
CA ASP A 84 -5.90 -19.59 -14.48
C ASP A 84 -6.27 -18.35 -13.64
N GLY A 85 -5.40 -17.93 -12.71
CA GLY A 85 -5.61 -16.72 -11.92
C GLY A 85 -5.43 -15.42 -12.71
N ARG A 86 -4.54 -15.42 -13.71
CA ARG A 86 -4.36 -14.27 -14.62
C ARG A 86 -5.55 -14.15 -15.57
N ASP A 87 -5.97 -15.27 -16.16
CA ASP A 87 -7.13 -15.33 -17.05
C ASP A 87 -8.40 -14.87 -16.30
N ALA A 88 -8.57 -15.31 -15.05
CA ALA A 88 -9.67 -14.87 -14.21
C ALA A 88 -9.65 -13.36 -13.93
N LEU A 89 -8.47 -12.78 -13.73
CA LEU A 89 -8.33 -11.34 -13.51
C LEU A 89 -8.60 -10.54 -14.78
N GLU A 90 -8.20 -11.04 -15.94
CA GLU A 90 -8.54 -10.45 -17.24
C GLU A 90 -10.06 -10.46 -17.47
N GLU A 91 -10.72 -11.60 -17.20
CA GLU A 91 -12.19 -11.70 -17.32
C GLU A 91 -12.93 -10.75 -16.36
N LEU A 92 -12.42 -10.56 -15.13
CA LEU A 92 -13.00 -9.58 -14.19
C LEU A 92 -12.90 -8.16 -14.72
N ARG A 93 -11.75 -7.79 -15.28
CA ARG A 93 -11.53 -6.46 -15.89
C ARG A 93 -12.47 -6.23 -17.07
N ASP A 94 -12.65 -7.24 -17.91
CA ASP A 94 -13.58 -7.19 -19.04
C ASP A 94 -15.04 -7.07 -18.57
N ARG A 95 -15.40 -7.64 -17.42
CA ARG A 95 -16.75 -7.48 -16.82
C ARG A 95 -16.97 -6.09 -16.22
N ASP A 96 -15.94 -5.51 -15.63
CA ASP A 96 -15.97 -4.16 -15.06
C ASP A 96 -15.88 -3.05 -16.11
N GLU A 97 -15.73 -3.38 -17.40
CA GLU A 97 -15.93 -2.45 -18.52
C GLU A 97 -17.40 -1.99 -18.70
N THR A 98 -18.24 -2.08 -17.67
CA THR A 98 -19.42 -1.21 -17.62
C THR A 98 -18.92 0.20 -17.36
N PRO A 99 -18.89 1.10 -18.36
CA PRO A 99 -18.34 2.43 -18.15
C PRO A 99 -19.08 3.08 -16.99
N PRO A 100 -18.35 3.66 -16.01
CA PRO A 100 -18.98 4.36 -14.90
C PRO A 100 -19.92 5.40 -15.49
N THR A 101 -21.13 5.46 -14.93
CA THR A 101 -22.10 6.45 -15.36
C THR A 101 -21.51 7.85 -15.14
N VAL A 102 -21.96 8.82 -15.94
CA VAL A 102 -21.53 10.22 -15.77
C VAL A 102 -21.75 10.70 -14.32
N TYR A 103 -22.78 10.17 -13.66
CA TYR A 103 -23.07 10.45 -12.26
C TYR A 103 -22.01 9.90 -11.29
N GLU A 104 -21.54 8.67 -11.50
CA GLU A 104 -20.49 8.06 -10.66
C GLU A 104 -19.15 8.78 -10.84
N LEU A 105 -18.80 9.15 -12.08
CA LEU A 105 -17.62 9.97 -12.36
C LEU A 105 -17.71 11.36 -11.71
N GLN A 106 -18.90 11.99 -11.73
CA GLN A 106 -19.12 13.27 -11.07
C GLN A 106 -18.94 13.17 -9.56
N ARG A 107 -19.50 12.13 -8.94
CA ARG A 107 -19.35 11.89 -7.50
C ARG A 107 -17.90 11.63 -7.12
N GLU A 108 -17.17 10.84 -7.90
CA GLU A 108 -15.75 10.59 -7.65
C GLU A 108 -14.91 11.86 -7.81
N LEU A 109 -15.23 12.70 -8.80
CA LEU A 109 -14.59 13.99 -8.98
C LEU A 109 -14.84 14.92 -7.78
N GLU A 110 -16.08 15.04 -7.31
CA GLU A 110 -16.45 15.84 -6.13
C GLU A 110 -15.73 15.36 -4.85
N GLU A 111 -15.63 14.04 -4.66
CA GLU A 111 -14.94 13.46 -3.52
C GLU A 111 -13.42 13.75 -3.58
N LYS A 112 -12.80 13.60 -4.76
CA LYS A 112 -11.38 13.94 -4.94
C LYS A 112 -11.13 15.44 -4.76
N GLU A 113 -11.98 16.31 -5.30
CA GLU A 113 -11.89 17.76 -5.10
C GLU A 113 -12.00 18.14 -3.61
N THR A 114 -12.95 17.53 -2.90
CA THR A 114 -13.08 17.72 -1.45
C THR A 114 -11.80 17.31 -0.73
N ARG A 115 -11.23 16.15 -1.07
CA ARG A 115 -10.01 15.67 -0.43
C ARG A 115 -8.80 16.56 -0.73
N ILE A 116 -8.67 17.07 -1.95
CA ILE A 116 -7.62 18.02 -2.33
C ILE A 116 -7.73 19.28 -1.47
N ASN A 117 -8.93 19.85 -1.35
CA ASN A 117 -9.15 21.05 -0.55
C ASN A 117 -8.78 20.82 0.93
N GLU A 118 -9.17 19.69 1.53
CA GLU A 118 -8.79 19.34 2.90
C GLU A 118 -7.26 19.23 3.10
N LEU A 119 -6.57 18.64 2.12
CA LEU A 119 -5.12 18.49 2.15
C LEU A 119 -4.42 19.84 2.00
N GLU A 120 -4.90 20.71 1.12
CA GLU A 120 -4.39 22.07 0.95
C GLU A 120 -4.56 22.91 2.21
N GLU A 121 -5.75 22.88 2.83
CA GLU A 121 -6.00 23.55 4.11
C GLU A 121 -5.10 23.02 5.23
N THR A 122 -4.88 21.70 5.27
CA THR A 122 -3.99 21.08 6.26
C THR A 122 -2.56 21.56 6.04
N LEU A 123 -2.11 21.61 4.79
CA LEU A 123 -0.77 22.03 4.42
C LEU A 123 -0.53 23.50 4.78
N ASP A 124 -1.50 24.37 4.54
CA ASP A 124 -1.43 25.78 4.93
C ASP A 124 -1.42 25.98 6.44
N ARG A 125 -2.19 25.17 7.19
CA ARG A 125 -2.14 25.17 8.65
C ARG A 125 -0.76 24.75 9.17
N VAL A 126 -0.19 23.68 8.61
CA VAL A 126 1.15 23.21 8.97
C VAL A 126 2.20 24.28 8.67
N ARG A 127 2.12 24.96 7.52
CA ARG A 127 3.01 26.08 7.19
C ARG A 127 2.88 27.23 8.18
N ALA A 128 1.66 27.58 8.58
CA ALA A 128 1.44 28.64 9.55
C ALA A 128 2.02 28.29 10.93
N GLU A 129 1.81 27.06 11.41
CA GLU A 129 2.40 26.59 12.68
C GLU A 129 3.92 26.51 12.60
N PHE A 130 4.48 26.05 11.48
CA PHE A 130 5.93 26.04 11.26
C PHE A 130 6.53 27.45 11.31
N ASN A 131 5.88 28.43 10.67
CA ASN A 131 6.32 29.83 10.71
C ASN A 131 6.26 30.41 12.12
N LYS A 132 5.24 30.06 12.92
CA LYS A 132 5.18 30.44 14.34
C LYS A 132 6.34 29.83 15.12
N PHE A 133 6.63 28.54 14.90
CA PHE A 133 7.75 27.86 15.55
C PHE A 133 9.09 28.50 15.18
N ALA A 134 9.31 28.79 13.89
CA ALA A 134 10.50 29.49 13.42
C ALA A 134 10.68 30.86 14.10
N HIS A 135 9.58 31.62 14.27
CA HIS A 135 9.62 32.90 14.99
C HIS A 135 9.99 32.73 16.48
N VAL A 136 9.44 31.71 17.16
CA VAL A 136 9.78 31.40 18.56
C VAL A 136 11.24 30.98 18.70
N VAL A 137 11.75 30.17 17.77
CA VAL A 137 13.18 29.79 17.75
C VAL A 137 14.05 31.02 17.56
N GLU A 138 13.74 31.90 16.60
CA GLU A 138 14.49 33.14 16.35
C GLU A 138 14.47 34.06 17.59
N GLN A 139 13.32 34.16 18.27
CA GLN A 139 13.21 34.92 19.52
C GLN A 139 14.07 34.32 20.62
N HIS A 140 14.05 32.98 20.78
CA HIS A 140 14.88 32.30 21.77
C HIS A 140 16.38 32.40 21.45
N GLU A 141 16.79 32.37 20.18
CA GLU A 141 18.18 32.60 19.78
C GLU A 141 18.65 34.02 20.14
N LYS A 142 17.78 35.02 19.98
CA LYS A 142 18.06 36.41 20.39
C LYS A 142 18.11 36.56 21.92
N GLU A 143 17.21 35.90 22.65
CA GLU A 143 17.14 35.96 24.11
C GLU A 143 18.26 35.19 24.80
N LEU A 144 18.67 34.05 24.25
CA LEU A 144 19.82 33.28 24.75
C LEU A 144 21.14 33.97 24.46
N GLY A 145 21.13 35.08 23.73
CA GLY A 145 22.30 35.89 23.41
C GLY A 145 23.45 34.97 23.07
N VAL A 146 23.30 34.19 21.98
CA VAL A 146 24.36 33.31 21.51
C VAL A 146 25.60 34.18 21.40
N ILE A 147 26.45 34.06 22.40
CA ILE A 147 27.76 34.68 22.47
C ILE A 147 28.40 34.25 21.17
N ASP A 148 28.67 35.24 20.31
CA ASP A 148 29.37 34.99 19.07
C ASP A 148 30.63 34.21 19.46
N ARG A 149 30.80 33.00 18.91
CA ARG A 149 31.84 32.08 19.39
C ARG A 149 33.24 32.69 19.19
N SER A 150 33.33 33.76 18.41
CA SER A 150 34.49 34.64 18.24
C SER A 150 34.88 35.48 19.46
N GLU A 151 33.98 35.74 20.43
CA GLU A 151 34.33 36.49 21.66
C GLU A 151 34.93 35.60 22.76
N LEU A 152 34.84 34.27 22.63
CA LEU A 152 35.40 33.32 23.60
C LEU A 152 36.89 32.99 23.36
N GLU A 153 37.48 33.39 22.24
CA GLU A 153 38.91 33.19 21.94
C GLU A 153 39.82 34.30 22.50
N GLU A 154 39.28 35.45 22.95
CA GLU A 154 40.09 36.54 23.52
C GLU A 154 40.40 36.36 25.03
N LEU A 155 39.78 35.39 25.71
CA LEU A 155 39.95 35.18 27.15
C LEU A 155 41.00 34.11 27.54
N ASP A 156 41.58 33.40 26.58
CA ASP A 156 42.62 32.38 26.83
C ASP A 156 44.04 32.85 26.42
N GLY A 157 44.19 34.13 26.05
CA GLY A 157 45.41 34.70 25.47
C GLY A 157 46.13 35.78 26.30
N SER A 158 45.94 35.84 27.62
CA SER A 158 46.69 36.74 28.50
C SER A 158 47.47 35.96 29.56
N GLU A 159 48.70 35.57 29.22
CA GLU A 159 49.79 35.29 30.17
C GLU A 159 50.30 36.59 30.84
#